data_AF-A0A3A0C448-F1
#
_entry.id   AF-A0A3A0C448-F1
#
_cell.length_a   1.000
_cell.length_b   1.000
_cell.length_c   1.000
_cell.angle_alpha   90.00
_cell.angle_beta   90.00
_cell.angle_gamma   90.00
#
_symmetry.space_group_name_H-M   'P 1'
#
loop_
_entity.id
_entity.type
_entity.pdbx_description
1 polymer ?
#
loop_
_entity_poly.entity_id
_entity_poly.type
_entity_poly.pdbx_seq_one_letter_code
_entity_poly.pdbx_strand_id
1 'polypeptide(L)'
;MSKVLHYGILLLLIGGVFLYWWMKPPTINPVLDPQAAEALALVQTHRAAGYPTILQAFNERVRLQKERNLGLRLGEWQVIKQEGQRYEVRIYMREQGTTQWFEREFIWHVDLVTKRVNAASLPADGLMPEGPDRGPGRSAPPAGAVPGLSTM
;
A
#
# COMPACT_ATOMS: atom_id res chain seq x y z
N MET A 1 -4.43 -14.79 -49.15
CA MET A 1 -3.52 -15.11 -48.04
C MET A 1 -3.39 -13.99 -46.99
N SER A 2 -3.06 -12.75 -47.35
CA SER A 2 -2.79 -11.67 -46.37
C SER A 2 -3.95 -11.32 -45.43
N LYS A 3 -5.19 -11.33 -45.92
CA LYS A 3 -6.39 -11.04 -45.10
C LYS A 3 -6.59 -12.06 -43.96
N VAL A 4 -6.40 -13.35 -44.24
CA VAL A 4 -6.56 -14.42 -43.24
C VAL A 4 -5.49 -14.30 -42.14
N LEU A 5 -4.26 -13.98 -42.53
CA LEU A 5 -3.17 -13.72 -41.59
C LEU A 5 -3.46 -12.47 -40.74
N HIS A 6 -4.00 -11.41 -41.36
CA HIS A 6 -4.35 -10.17 -40.68
C HIS A 6 -5.46 -10.38 -39.65
N TYR A 7 -6.53 -11.10 -40.01
CA TYR A 7 -7.59 -11.45 -39.06
C TYR A 7 -7.10 -12.38 -37.96
N GLY A 8 -6.20 -13.31 -38.25
CA GLY A 8 -5.59 -14.17 -37.24
C GLY A 8 -4.79 -13.37 -36.21
N ILE A 9 -3.98 -12.41 -36.66
CA ILE A 9 -3.21 -11.51 -35.78
C ILE A 9 -4.14 -10.59 -34.98
N LEU A 10 -5.19 -10.05 -35.61
CA LEU A 10 -6.15 -9.17 -34.94
C LEU A 10 -6.90 -9.92 -33.84
N LEU A 11 -7.29 -11.17 -34.10
CA LEU A 11 -7.99 -12.01 -33.13
C LEU A 11 -7.06 -12.43 -31.98
N LEU A 12 -5.78 -12.67 -32.26
CA LEU A 12 -4.76 -12.89 -31.23
C LEU A 12 -4.54 -11.65 -30.35
N LEU A 13 -4.48 -10.46 -30.94
CA LEU A 13 -4.34 -9.19 -30.21
C LEU A 13 -5.55 -8.92 -29.33
N ILE A 14 -6.76 -9.06 -29.88
CA ILE A 14 -8.00 -8.88 -29.11
C ILE A 14 -8.09 -9.91 -27.99
N GLY A 15 -7.78 -11.18 -28.28
CA GLY A 15 -7.74 -12.24 -27.27
C GLY A 15 -6.71 -11.97 -26.17
N GLY A 16 -5.51 -11.51 -26.55
CA GLY A 16 -4.46 -11.13 -25.60
C GLY A 16 -4.87 -9.94 -24.73
N VAL A 17 -5.49 -8.91 -25.30
CA VAL A 17 -6.01 -7.76 -24.54
C VAL A 17 -7.14 -8.19 -23.61
N PHE A 18 -8.05 -9.06 -24.07
CA PHE A 18 -9.17 -9.55 -23.26
C PHE A 18 -8.70 -10.41 -22.09
N LEU A 19 -7.76 -11.34 -22.32
CA LEU A 19 -7.14 -12.15 -21.28
C LEU A 19 -6.38 -11.27 -20.28
N TYR A 20 -5.66 -10.28 -20.76
CA TYR A 20 -4.97 -9.31 -19.90
C TYR A 20 -5.94 -8.51 -19.04
N TRP A 21 -7.08 -8.10 -19.61
CA TRP A 21 -8.14 -7.40 -18.87
C TRP A 21 -8.78 -8.30 -17.80
N TRP A 22 -9.02 -9.58 -18.13
CA TRP A 22 -9.58 -10.56 -17.20
C TRP A 22 -8.64 -10.90 -16.03
N MET A 23 -7.32 -10.86 -16.25
CA MET A 23 -6.33 -11.12 -15.20
C MET A 23 -6.05 -9.89 -14.31
N LYS A 24 -6.51 -8.68 -14.67
CA LYS A 24 -6.33 -7.52 -13.78
C LYS A 24 -7.21 -7.70 -12.53
N PRO A 25 -6.65 -7.56 -11.31
CA PRO A 25 -7.48 -7.52 -10.11
C PRO A 25 -8.47 -6.35 -10.25
N PRO A 26 -9.75 -6.54 -9.86
CA PRO A 26 -10.76 -5.50 -9.94
C PRO A 26 -10.35 -4.34 -9.02
N THR A 27 -9.73 -3.34 -9.62
CA THR A 27 -9.49 -2.05 -8.97
C THR A 27 -10.81 -1.32 -9.00
N ILE A 28 -11.43 -1.17 -7.83
CA ILE A 28 -12.73 -0.52 -7.73
C ILE A 28 -12.45 0.98 -7.64
N ASN A 29 -13.01 1.72 -8.60
CA ASN A 29 -12.97 3.17 -8.54
C ASN A 29 -13.72 3.63 -7.29
N PRO A 30 -13.04 4.26 -6.31
CA PRO A 30 -13.68 4.67 -5.05
C PRO A 30 -14.76 5.74 -5.24
N VAL A 31 -14.83 6.37 -6.42
CA VAL A 31 -15.89 7.33 -6.80
C VAL A 31 -17.22 6.63 -7.10
N LEU A 32 -17.19 5.34 -7.49
CA LEU A 32 -18.38 4.58 -7.88
C LEU A 32 -18.96 3.71 -6.74
N ASP A 33 -18.23 3.52 -5.64
CA ASP A 33 -18.67 2.73 -4.48
C ASP A 33 -18.50 3.55 -3.17
N PRO A 34 -19.60 3.95 -2.50
CA PRO A 34 -19.55 4.66 -1.21
C PRO A 34 -18.75 3.92 -0.13
N GLN A 35 -18.78 2.59 -0.13
CA GLN A 35 -18.03 1.77 0.83
C GLN A 35 -16.52 1.84 0.56
N ALA A 36 -16.12 1.89 -0.71
CA ALA A 36 -14.72 2.07 -1.09
C ALA A 36 -14.19 3.47 -0.72
N ALA A 37 -15.01 4.51 -0.89
CA ALA A 37 -14.68 5.86 -0.42
C ALA A 37 -14.52 5.92 1.10
N GLU A 38 -15.41 5.24 1.84
CA GLU A 38 -15.31 5.16 3.29
C GLU A 38 -14.04 4.40 3.74
N ALA A 39 -13.72 3.28 3.10
CA ALA A 39 -12.50 2.52 3.40
C ALA A 39 -11.24 3.38 3.16
N LEU A 40 -11.21 4.14 2.07
CA LEU A 40 -10.11 5.07 1.78
C LEU A 40 -10.02 6.18 2.85
N ALA A 41 -11.15 6.78 3.21
CA ALA A 41 -11.20 7.83 4.23
C ALA A 41 -10.73 7.32 5.59
N LEU A 42 -11.10 6.09 5.97
CA LEU A 42 -10.62 5.45 7.20
C LEU A 42 -9.11 5.36 7.23
N VAL A 43 -8.46 4.95 6.13
CA VAL A 43 -6.99 4.90 6.05
C VAL A 43 -6.39 6.30 6.09
N GLN A 44 -6.89 7.23 5.28
CA GLN A 44 -6.32 8.58 5.19
C GLN A 44 -6.38 9.35 6.51
N THR A 45 -7.47 9.16 7.27
CA THR A 45 -7.70 9.80 8.57
C THR A 45 -7.18 9.00 9.75
N HIS A 46 -6.68 7.77 9.52
CA HIS A 46 -6.11 6.95 10.58
C HIS A 46 -4.88 7.62 11.17
N ARG A 47 -4.69 7.49 12.50
CA ARG A 47 -3.51 8.02 13.19
C ARG A 47 -2.25 7.38 12.62
N ALA A 48 -1.19 8.17 12.46
CA ALA A 48 0.10 7.67 12.02
C ALA A 48 1.17 7.82 13.10
N ALA A 49 2.24 7.03 13.01
CA ALA A 49 3.41 7.19 13.85
C ALA A 49 4.05 8.57 13.61
N GLY A 50 4.06 9.42 14.64
CA GLY A 50 4.66 10.75 14.57
C GLY A 50 3.85 11.81 13.79
N TYR A 51 2.66 11.46 13.28
CA TYR A 51 1.80 12.39 12.55
C TYR A 51 0.32 12.23 12.95
N PRO A 52 -0.48 13.30 12.88
CA PRO A 52 -1.91 13.22 13.20
C PRO A 52 -2.66 12.21 12.35
N THR A 53 -2.34 12.13 11.05
CA THR A 53 -2.98 11.21 10.11
C THR A 53 -1.99 10.63 9.11
N ILE A 54 -2.32 9.48 8.50
CA ILE A 54 -1.51 8.88 7.42
C ILE A 54 -1.39 9.85 6.25
N LEU A 55 -2.48 10.53 5.86
CA LEU A 55 -2.43 11.52 4.79
C LEU A 55 -1.45 12.65 5.11
N GLN A 56 -1.43 13.14 6.34
CA GLN A 56 -0.48 14.16 6.78
C GLN A 56 0.96 13.64 6.70
N ALA A 57 1.22 12.39 7.10
CA ALA A 57 2.54 11.79 7.02
C ALA A 57 3.07 11.76 5.57
N PHE A 58 2.22 11.43 4.59
CA PHE A 58 2.62 11.49 3.18
C PHE A 58 2.86 12.92 2.69
N ASN A 59 2.00 13.87 3.04
CA ASN A 59 2.18 15.28 2.67
C ASN A 59 3.49 15.85 3.20
N GLU A 60 3.84 15.53 4.45
CA GLU A 60 5.11 15.95 5.05
C GLU A 60 6.31 15.29 4.37
N ARG A 61 6.23 14.02 3.98
CA ARG A 61 7.29 13.37 3.19
C ARG A 61 7.48 14.03 1.83
N VAL A 62 6.39 14.36 1.13
CA VAL A 62 6.44 15.11 -0.14
C VAL A 62 7.12 16.46 0.06
N ARG A 63 6.77 17.17 1.13
CA ARG A 63 7.38 18.46 1.48
C ARG A 63 8.88 18.33 1.76
N LEU A 64 9.29 17.38 2.60
CA LEU A 64 10.69 17.13 2.94
C LEU A 64 11.54 16.74 1.72
N GLN A 65 11.01 15.91 0.82
CA GLN A 65 11.72 15.55 -0.43
C GLN A 65 11.89 16.76 -1.35
N LYS A 66 10.85 17.60 -1.47
CA LYS A 66 10.92 18.83 -2.24
C LYS A 66 11.93 19.82 -1.67
N GLU A 67 11.96 20.00 -0.35
CA GLU A 67 12.94 20.84 0.34
C GLU A 67 14.39 20.36 0.11
N ARG A 68 14.58 19.05 -0.06
CA ARG A 68 15.87 18.43 -0.38
C ARG A 68 16.23 18.45 -1.87
N ASN A 69 15.38 19.04 -2.72
CA ASN A 69 15.49 18.97 -4.19
C ASN A 69 15.58 17.53 -4.72
N LEU A 70 14.94 16.58 -4.04
CA LEU A 70 14.87 15.17 -4.44
C LEU A 70 13.51 14.88 -5.10
N GLY A 71 13.51 14.03 -6.12
CA GLY A 71 12.29 13.56 -6.75
C GLY A 71 11.45 12.70 -5.81
N LEU A 72 10.14 12.91 -5.80
CA LEU A 72 9.17 11.99 -5.20
C LEU A 72 7.99 11.86 -6.16
N ARG A 73 7.60 10.61 -6.42
CA ARG A 73 6.41 10.27 -7.19
C ARG A 73 5.47 9.48 -6.31
N LEU A 74 4.30 10.06 -6.05
CA LEU A 74 3.21 9.39 -5.37
C LEU A 74 2.27 8.85 -6.45
N GLY A 75 1.96 7.56 -6.39
CA GLY A 75 0.93 6.93 -7.20
C GLY A 75 -0.47 7.31 -6.70
N GLU A 76 -1.47 6.81 -7.41
CA GLU A 76 -2.87 6.99 -7.01
C GLU A 76 -3.22 6.07 -5.84
N TRP A 77 -4.16 6.53 -5.01
CA TRP A 77 -4.78 5.67 -4.01
C TRP A 77 -5.69 4.67 -4.72
N GLN A 78 -5.45 3.38 -4.49
CA GLN A 78 -6.27 2.31 -5.04
C GLN A 78 -7.01 1.61 -3.91
N VAL A 79 -8.27 1.28 -4.17
CA VAL A 79 -9.11 0.51 -3.25
C VAL A 79 -9.56 -0.75 -3.96
N ILE A 80 -9.27 -1.90 -3.36
CA ILE A 80 -9.62 -3.22 -3.87
C ILE A 80 -10.59 -3.84 -2.86
N LYS A 81 -11.79 -4.19 -3.29
CA LYS A 81 -12.72 -4.92 -2.43
C LYS A 81 -12.24 -6.37 -2.30
N GLN A 82 -12.10 -6.83 -1.06
CA GLN A 82 -11.86 -8.22 -0.75
C GLN A 82 -13.21 -8.91 -0.46
N GLU A 83 -13.19 -10.03 0.24
CA GLU A 83 -14.40 -10.75 0.61
C GLU A 83 -15.22 -9.99 1.66
N GLY A 84 -16.53 -9.91 1.43
CA GLY A 84 -17.49 -9.28 2.33
C GLY A 84 -17.32 -7.77 2.44
N GLN A 85 -17.05 -7.30 3.66
CA GLN A 85 -16.90 -5.89 4.02
C GLN A 85 -15.45 -5.50 4.32
N ARG A 86 -14.50 -6.29 3.81
CA ARG A 86 -13.08 -5.98 3.86
C ARG A 86 -12.63 -5.34 2.58
N TYR A 87 -11.83 -4.30 2.72
CA TYR A 87 -11.28 -3.51 1.65
C TYR A 87 -9.78 -3.45 1.83
N GLU A 88 -9.05 -3.47 0.74
CA GLU A 88 -7.62 -3.27 0.73
C GLU A 88 -7.33 -1.93 0.08
N VAL A 89 -6.67 -1.05 0.84
CA VAL A 89 -6.25 0.25 0.34
C VAL A 89 -4.76 0.19 0.11
N ARG A 90 -4.32 0.57 -1.07
CA ARG A 90 -2.91 0.61 -1.42
C ARG A 90 -2.51 1.91 -2.09
N ILE A 91 -1.26 2.29 -1.89
CA ILE A 91 -0.64 3.43 -2.56
C ILE A 91 0.82 3.11 -2.86
N TYR A 92 1.23 3.43 -4.08
CA TYR A 92 2.61 3.30 -4.51
C TYR A 92 3.36 4.61 -4.27
N MET A 93 4.57 4.55 -3.76
CA MET A 93 5.44 5.71 -3.61
C MET A 93 6.84 5.39 -4.10
N ARG A 94 7.40 6.29 -4.90
CA ARG A 94 8.77 6.23 -5.39
C ARG A 94 9.54 7.47 -4.96
N GLU A 95 10.55 7.27 -4.13
CA GLU A 95 11.37 8.33 -3.55
C GLU A 95 12.77 8.27 -4.17
N GLN A 96 13.29 9.42 -4.59
CA GLN A 96 14.68 9.56 -4.99
C GLN A 96 15.52 9.68 -3.72
N GLY A 97 16.38 8.70 -3.48
CA GLY A 97 17.46 8.81 -2.50
C GLY A 97 18.65 9.59 -3.06
N THR A 98 19.75 9.59 -2.31
CA THR A 98 21.00 10.26 -2.72
C THR A 98 21.70 9.56 -3.88
N THR A 99 21.60 8.24 -3.97
CA THR A 99 22.27 7.42 -5.00
C THR A 99 21.31 6.56 -5.83
N GLN A 100 20.13 6.22 -5.30
CA GLN A 100 19.20 5.31 -5.95
C GLN A 100 17.74 5.69 -5.70
N TRP A 101 16.86 5.15 -6.54
CA TRP A 101 15.42 5.25 -6.36
C TRP A 101 14.93 4.15 -5.43
N PHE A 102 14.08 4.52 -4.48
CA PHE A 102 13.41 3.60 -3.57
C PHE A 102 11.93 3.54 -3.93
N GLU A 103 11.43 2.33 -4.15
CA GLU A 103 10.03 2.07 -4.44
C GLU A 103 9.40 1.38 -3.23
N ARG A 104 8.24 1.86 -2.78
CA ARG A 104 7.54 1.36 -1.61
C ARG A 104 6.06 1.26 -1.94
N GLU A 105 5.50 0.08 -1.73
CA GLU A 105 4.05 -0.13 -1.79
C GLU A 105 3.50 -0.22 -0.36
N PHE A 106 2.57 0.68 -0.05
CA PHE A 106 1.89 0.71 1.23
C PHE A 106 0.54 0.05 1.05
N ILE A 107 0.24 -0.94 1.88
CA ILE A 107 -0.99 -1.73 1.80
C ILE A 107 -1.61 -1.79 3.19
N TRP A 108 -2.90 -1.50 3.27
CA TRP A 108 -3.71 -1.63 4.48
C TRP A 108 -4.95 -2.46 4.20
N HIS A 109 -5.29 -3.34 5.14
CA HIS A 109 -6.59 -4.01 5.19
C HIS A 109 -7.53 -3.24 6.09
N VAL A 110 -8.67 -2.87 5.55
CA VAL A 110 -9.73 -2.11 6.22
C VAL A 110 -10.92 -3.03 6.37
N ASP A 111 -11.37 -3.22 7.60
CA ASP A 111 -12.62 -3.92 7.89
C ASP A 111 -13.69 -2.85 8.21
N LEU A 112 -14.66 -2.68 7.32
CA LEU A 112 -15.70 -1.66 7.46
C LEU A 112 -16.70 -1.96 8.59
N VAL A 113 -16.83 -3.22 8.99
CA VAL A 113 -17.76 -3.64 10.07
C VAL A 113 -17.18 -3.20 11.42
N THR A 114 -15.90 -3.45 11.62
CA THR A 114 -15.19 -3.12 12.87
C THR A 114 -14.53 -1.75 12.85
N LYS A 115 -14.53 -1.06 11.69
CA LYS A 115 -13.83 0.22 11.44
C LYS A 115 -12.34 0.14 11.80
N ARG A 116 -11.72 -1.02 11.59
CA ARG A 116 -10.30 -1.27 11.87
C ARG A 116 -9.47 -1.14 10.61
N VAL A 117 -8.28 -0.60 10.78
CA VAL A 117 -7.24 -0.47 9.74
C VAL A 117 -6.03 -1.24 10.23
N ASN A 118 -5.62 -2.26 9.47
CA ASN A 118 -4.46 -3.08 9.76
C ASN A 118 -3.42 -2.91 8.65
N ALA A 119 -2.15 -2.77 9.01
CA ALA A 119 -1.08 -2.77 8.02
C ALA A 119 -0.90 -4.17 7.41
N ALA A 120 -0.86 -4.22 6.09
CA ALA A 120 -0.62 -5.43 5.32
C ALA A 120 0.78 -5.44 4.66
N SER A 121 1.49 -4.31 4.65
CA SER A 121 2.87 -4.22 4.18
C SER A 121 3.81 -3.61 5.24
N LEU A 122 5.09 -3.99 5.22
CA LEU A 122 6.12 -3.44 6.12
C LEU A 122 6.19 -1.90 6.14
N PRO A 123 6.18 -1.19 4.99
CA PRO A 123 6.22 0.27 5.02
C PRO A 123 4.93 0.88 5.58
N ALA A 124 3.78 0.20 5.43
CA ALA A 124 2.52 0.59 6.05
C ALA A 124 2.52 0.36 7.58
N ASP A 125 3.14 -0.73 8.03
CA ASP A 125 3.30 -1.04 9.46
C ASP A 125 4.16 0.01 10.17
N GLY A 126 5.24 0.47 9.52
CA GLY A 126 6.05 1.57 10.03
C GLY A 126 5.34 2.94 10.09
N LEU A 127 4.14 3.06 9.50
CA LEU A 127 3.28 4.24 9.62
C LEU A 127 2.17 4.06 10.67
N MET A 128 1.94 2.86 11.19
CA MET A 128 0.95 2.62 12.25
C MET A 128 1.49 3.10 13.60
N PRO A 129 0.63 3.65 14.48
CA PRO A 129 1.05 4.08 15.81
C PRO A 129 1.54 2.87 16.64
N GLU A 130 2.58 3.06 17.44
CA GLU A 130 3.06 2.01 18.34
C GLU A 130 2.12 1.87 19.56
N GLY A 131 1.22 0.87 19.50
CA GLY A 131 0.36 0.40 20.60
C GLY A 131 -1.14 0.74 20.43
N PRO A 132 -2.06 0.29 21.30
CA PRO A 132 -2.18 -1.01 22.01
C PRO A 132 -2.86 -2.11 21.15
N ASP A 133 -3.17 -1.84 19.87
CA ASP A 133 -3.86 -2.76 18.96
C ASP A 133 -2.94 -3.82 18.31
N ARG A 134 -1.66 -3.86 18.71
CA ARG A 134 -0.83 -5.06 18.52
C ARG A 134 -1.45 -6.16 19.38
N GLY A 135 -2.28 -7.01 18.79
CA GLY A 135 -2.73 -8.24 19.42
C GLY A 135 -1.54 -8.97 20.07
N PRO A 136 -1.74 -9.67 21.20
CA PRO A 136 -0.64 -10.26 21.99
C PRO A 136 0.05 -11.36 21.18
N GLY A 137 1.08 -11.00 20.43
CA GLY A 137 1.79 -11.94 19.57
C GLY A 137 3.09 -11.42 18.95
N ARG A 138 3.42 -10.13 19.11
CA ARG A 138 4.72 -9.61 18.65
C ARG A 138 5.26 -8.52 19.57
N SER A 139 5.39 -8.88 20.85
CA SER A 139 6.13 -8.10 21.84
C SER A 139 7.57 -8.61 21.92
N ALA A 140 8.49 -7.74 21.49
CA ALA A 140 9.91 -7.63 21.84
C ALA A 140 10.86 -8.79 21.44
N PRO A 141 12.06 -8.49 20.90
CA PRO A 141 13.19 -9.41 21.03
C PRO A 141 13.46 -9.61 22.53
N PRO A 142 13.78 -10.82 23.00
CA PRO A 142 14.04 -11.06 24.42
C PRO A 142 15.19 -10.17 24.88
N ALA A 143 14.88 -9.22 25.75
CA ALA A 143 15.86 -8.50 26.54
C ALA A 143 16.51 -9.51 27.50
N GLY A 144 17.61 -10.13 27.07
CA GLY A 144 18.35 -11.07 27.91
C GLY A 144 19.07 -12.18 27.16
N ALA A 145 19.98 -11.84 26.26
CA ALA A 145 21.02 -12.77 25.82
C ALA A 145 22.29 -12.01 25.45
N VAL A 146 22.98 -11.49 26.47
CA VAL A 146 24.43 -11.31 26.41
C VAL A 146 25.01 -12.39 27.32
N PRO A 147 25.40 -13.57 26.81
CA PRO A 147 26.17 -14.52 27.59
C PRO A 147 27.60 -13.98 27.72
N GLY A 148 28.02 -13.84 28.98
CA GLY A 148 29.34 -13.47 29.49
C GLY A 148 30.51 -13.42 28.52
N LEU A 149 31.17 -12.26 28.52
CA LEU A 149 32.62 -12.17 28.43
C LEU A 149 33.22 -13.02 29.57
N SER A 150 33.69 -14.23 29.26
CA SER A 150 34.66 -14.92 30.10
C SER A 150 36.04 -14.32 29.83
N THR A 151 36.40 -13.34 30.64
CA THR A 151 37.79 -13.02 30.95
C THR A 151 38.08 -13.54 32.35
N MET A 152 38.78 -14.67 32.42
CA MET A 152 39.87 -15.04 33.35
C MET A 152 40.14 -16.54 33.23
#